data_AF-A0A816XHM8-F1
#
_entry.id   AF-A0A816XHM8-F1
#
_cell.length_a   1.000
_cell.length_b   1.000
_cell.length_c   1.000
_cell.angle_alpha   90.00
_cell.angle_beta   90.00
_cell.angle_gamma   90.00
#
_symmetry.space_group_name_H-M   'P 1'
#
loop_
_entity.id
_entity.type
_entity.pdbx_description
1 polymer ?
#
loop_
_entity_poly.entity_id
_entity_poly.type
_entity_poly.pdbx_seq_one_letter_code
_entity_poly.pdbx_strand_id
1 'polypeptide(L)'
;MENMLIKKQLRSISLPSRSHPSTSGIEEALTKVKTINTTKSSFESISTGLAGLEELYDCTDEFLKMCSTQRAMSSVGSDFMEEMLDGSLRLMDICSVSRDLMVETQEHVRDLQSCVRRKKVAGGGEDQLTVAVSGYVKFRKNMRKETKKLLVSLKSIDGGSSSYDHEDEHVVAVIDAMRRVVSVSVSVLKKVIVGTTKGDSCSRDDIQEKLEEVEMSIGGFEKSLEGLFRRLIRTRASLLNIISH
;
A
#
# COMPACT_ATOMS: atom_id res chain seq x y z
N MET A 1 -6.89 -14.49 65.13
CA MET A 1 -6.21 -13.30 64.62
C MET A 1 -5.02 -13.80 63.81
N GLU A 2 -5.16 -13.91 62.49
CA GLU A 2 -4.03 -13.80 61.55
C GLU A 2 -4.58 -13.82 60.12
N ASN A 3 -4.61 -12.65 59.51
CA ASN A 3 -4.97 -12.49 58.10
C ASN A 3 -3.72 -12.79 57.26
N MET A 4 -3.72 -13.92 56.55
CA MET A 4 -2.69 -14.25 55.58
C MET A 4 -2.89 -13.38 54.34
N LEU A 5 -2.13 -12.28 54.26
CA LEU A 5 -2.06 -11.41 53.08
C LEU A 5 -1.56 -12.22 51.88
N ILE A 6 -2.45 -12.48 50.93
CA ILE A 6 -2.10 -13.01 49.61
C ILE A 6 -1.26 -11.94 48.91
N LYS A 7 0.07 -12.10 48.97
CA LYS A 7 1.04 -11.29 48.23
C LYS A 7 0.90 -11.62 46.75
N LYS A 8 0.02 -10.91 46.05
CA LYS A 8 -0.14 -11.02 44.60
C LYS A 8 1.20 -10.58 43.97
N GLN A 9 1.98 -11.52 43.47
CA GLN A 9 3.12 -11.18 42.63
C GLN A 9 2.60 -10.43 41.41
N LEU A 10 2.98 -9.16 41.29
CA LEU A 10 2.88 -8.39 40.06
C LEU A 10 3.74 -9.10 39.03
N ARG A 11 3.09 -9.80 38.09
CA ARG A 11 3.74 -10.31 36.89
C ARG A 11 4.39 -9.12 36.19
N SER A 12 5.67 -9.24 35.88
CA SER A 12 6.45 -8.28 35.11
C SER A 12 5.66 -7.87 33.87
N ILE A 13 5.32 -6.58 33.78
CA ILE A 13 4.86 -6.00 32.53
C ILE A 13 6.09 -5.95 31.63
N SER A 14 6.18 -6.85 30.65
CA SER A 14 7.15 -6.68 29.57
C SER A 14 6.79 -5.37 28.88
N LEU A 15 7.60 -4.33 29.09
CA LEU A 15 7.55 -3.15 28.25
C LEU A 15 7.67 -3.64 26.80
N PRO A 16 6.87 -3.15 25.86
CA PRO A 16 7.11 -3.44 24.45
C PRO A 16 8.57 -3.09 24.16
N SER A 17 9.27 -3.98 23.44
CA SER A 17 10.66 -3.78 23.04
C SER A 17 10.81 -2.36 22.51
N ARG A 18 11.57 -1.52 23.23
CA ARG A 18 11.78 -0.14 22.79
C ARG A 18 12.47 -0.21 21.45
N SER A 19 11.86 0.39 20.43
CA SER A 19 12.52 0.60 19.14
C SER A 19 13.86 1.31 19.38
N HIS A 20 14.88 0.91 18.62
CA HIS A 20 16.20 1.53 18.72
C HIS A 20 16.06 3.06 18.52
N PRO A 21 16.74 3.92 19.30
CA PRO A 21 16.53 5.36 19.26
C PRO A 21 16.59 5.97 17.84
N SER A 22 17.48 5.46 17.00
CA SER A 22 17.65 5.89 15.60
C SER A 22 16.51 5.46 14.66
N THR A 23 15.76 4.40 14.98
CA THR A 23 14.63 3.91 14.17
C THR A 23 13.27 4.36 14.70
N SER A 24 13.23 5.05 15.85
CA SER A 24 11.98 5.46 16.52
C SER A 24 10.96 6.16 15.60
N GLY A 25 11.41 7.14 14.80
CA GLY A 25 10.52 7.90 13.91
C GLY A 25 9.92 7.06 12.76
N ILE A 26 10.73 6.21 12.12
CA ILE A 26 10.24 5.33 11.05
C ILE A 26 9.34 4.22 11.61
N GLU A 27 9.60 3.76 12.83
CA GLU A 27 8.79 2.78 13.55
C GLU A 27 7.40 3.29 13.94
N GLU A 28 7.31 4.57 14.34
CA GLU A 28 6.03 5.25 14.57
C GLU A 28 5.19 5.32 13.29
N ALA A 29 5.81 5.77 12.19
CA ALA A 29 5.15 5.84 10.88
C ALA A 29 4.68 4.45 10.41
N LEU A 30 5.51 3.41 10.56
CA LEU A 30 5.15 2.03 10.25
C LEU A 30 3.94 1.54 11.05
N THR A 31 3.90 1.84 12.34
CA THR A 31 2.80 1.44 13.24
C THR A 31 1.50 2.14 12.87
N LYS A 32 1.57 3.43 12.54
CA LYS A 32 0.43 4.22 12.05
C LYS A 32 -0.17 3.60 10.79
N VAL A 33 0.64 3.39 9.74
CA VAL A 33 0.16 2.81 8.48
C VAL A 33 -0.38 1.40 8.69
N LYS A 34 0.30 0.58 9.50
CA LYS A 34 -0.16 -0.78 9.80
C LYS A 34 -1.55 -0.77 10.45
N THR A 35 -1.79 0.14 11.39
CA THR A 35 -3.07 0.27 12.10
C THR A 35 -4.21 0.61 11.12
N ILE A 36 -4.01 1.64 10.29
CA ILE A 36 -4.94 2.01 9.21
C ILE A 36 -5.17 0.81 8.26
N ASN A 37 -4.10 0.09 7.95
CA ASN A 37 -4.14 -1.06 7.04
C ASN A 37 -4.67 -2.36 7.68
N THR A 38 -5.20 -2.37 8.91
CA THR A 38 -5.93 -3.54 9.44
C THR A 38 -7.44 -3.48 9.14
N THR A 39 -7.98 -2.29 8.86
CA THR A 39 -9.41 -2.12 8.64
C THR A 39 -9.86 -2.73 7.30
N LYS A 40 -11.17 -3.04 7.18
CA LYS A 40 -11.77 -3.51 5.92
C LYS A 40 -11.47 -2.50 4.79
N SER A 41 -11.26 -3.00 3.58
CA SER A 41 -11.00 -2.20 2.37
C SER A 41 -12.22 -1.36 1.94
N SER A 42 -12.49 -0.28 2.68
CA SER A 42 -13.36 0.83 2.25
C SER A 42 -12.54 1.86 1.49
N PHE A 43 -13.19 2.70 0.68
CA PHE A 43 -12.54 3.81 -0.02
C PHE A 43 -11.70 4.68 0.92
N GLU A 44 -12.31 5.15 2.01
CA GLU A 44 -11.66 6.01 3.01
C GLU A 44 -10.41 5.37 3.63
N SER A 45 -10.48 4.08 3.97
CA SER A 45 -9.33 3.37 4.55
C SER A 45 -8.18 3.22 3.57
N ILE A 46 -8.48 3.07 2.26
CA ILE A 46 -7.47 2.95 1.22
C ILE A 46 -6.81 4.30 0.97
N SER A 47 -7.61 5.37 0.90
CA SER A 47 -7.12 6.75 0.75
C SER A 47 -6.20 7.13 1.91
N THR A 48 -6.64 6.89 3.15
CA THR A 48 -5.85 7.14 4.35
C THR A 48 -4.59 6.26 4.39
N GLY A 49 -4.68 5.01 3.92
CA GLY A 49 -3.53 4.11 3.82
C GLY A 49 -2.47 4.61 2.82
N LEU A 50 -2.89 5.12 1.66
CA LEU A 50 -2.01 5.70 0.65
C LEU A 50 -1.35 7.00 1.16
N ALA A 51 -2.12 7.89 1.79
CA ALA A 51 -1.57 9.09 2.43
C ALA A 51 -0.53 8.73 3.51
N GLY A 52 -0.83 7.69 4.31
CA GLY A 52 0.12 7.16 5.29
C GLY A 52 1.40 6.59 4.66
N LEU A 53 1.32 5.98 3.47
CA LEU A 53 2.54 5.57 2.76
C LEU A 53 3.36 6.77 2.29
N GLU A 54 2.72 7.82 1.77
CA GLU A 54 3.44 9.03 1.38
C GLU A 54 4.24 9.61 2.56
N GLU A 55 3.60 9.73 3.72
CA GLU A 55 4.27 10.14 4.97
C GLU A 55 5.40 9.17 5.37
N LEU A 56 5.16 7.86 5.30
CA LEU A 56 6.16 6.84 5.61
C LEU A 56 7.41 6.96 4.74
N TYR A 57 7.25 7.24 3.44
CA TYR A 57 8.38 7.41 2.53
C TYR A 57 9.10 8.74 2.73
N ASP A 58 8.40 9.81 3.15
CA ASP A 58 9.07 11.05 3.56
C ASP A 58 9.90 10.80 4.85
N CYS A 59 9.37 10.06 5.83
CA CYS A 59 10.14 9.60 7.00
C CYS A 59 11.31 8.69 6.62
N THR A 60 11.14 7.82 5.62
CA THR A 60 12.18 6.91 5.14
C THR A 60 13.33 7.68 4.50
N ASP A 61 13.03 8.73 3.73
CA ASP A 61 14.06 9.59 3.12
C ASP A 61 14.90 10.31 4.19
N GLU A 62 14.27 10.85 5.23
CA GLU A 62 14.99 11.43 6.37
C GLU A 62 15.81 10.40 7.15
N PHE A 63 15.26 9.19 7.34
CA PHE A 63 15.95 8.08 7.98
C PHE A 63 17.21 7.66 7.21
N LEU A 64 17.15 7.58 5.87
CA LEU A 64 18.29 7.23 5.01
C LEU A 64 19.37 8.33 4.93
N LYS A 65 19.03 9.58 5.26
CA LYS A 65 20.00 10.69 5.34
C LYS A 65 20.81 10.68 6.64
N MET A 66 20.37 9.98 7.67
CA MET A 66 21.08 9.94 8.95
C MET A 66 22.43 9.21 8.81
N CYS A 67 23.51 9.81 9.30
CA CYS A 67 24.85 9.22 9.22
C CYS A 67 24.94 7.85 9.94
N SER A 68 24.20 7.67 11.03
CA SER A 68 24.11 6.37 11.72
C SER A 68 23.52 5.30 10.80
N THR A 69 22.41 5.61 10.13
CA THR A 69 21.74 4.70 9.20
C THR A 69 22.63 4.39 8.01
N GLN A 70 23.26 5.39 7.40
CA GLN A 70 24.18 5.18 6.29
C GLN A 70 25.34 4.27 6.68
N ARG A 71 25.98 4.52 7.84
CA ARG A 71 27.05 3.65 8.35
C ARG A 71 26.58 2.21 8.56
N ALA A 72 25.39 2.05 9.16
CA ALA A 72 24.81 0.73 9.39
C ALA A 72 24.50 0.01 8.08
N MET A 73 24.02 0.73 7.06
CA MET A 73 23.70 0.16 5.74
C MET A 73 24.95 -0.15 4.91
N SER A 74 25.99 0.69 4.99
CA SER A 74 27.29 0.44 4.35
C SER A 74 28.06 -0.72 4.99
N SER A 75 27.79 -1.05 6.26
CA SER A 75 28.35 -2.26 6.89
C SER A 75 27.62 -3.54 6.51
N VAL A 76 26.41 -3.46 5.92
CA VAL A 76 25.70 -4.64 5.40
C VAL A 76 26.25 -5.00 4.02
N GLY A 77 26.27 -6.31 3.72
CA GLY A 77 26.63 -6.80 2.39
C GLY A 77 25.68 -6.33 1.29
N SER A 78 26.13 -6.44 0.03
CA SER A 78 25.37 -6.07 -1.18
C SER A 78 23.99 -6.71 -1.25
N ASP A 79 23.84 -7.93 -0.72
CA ASP A 79 22.60 -8.71 -0.76
C ASP A 79 21.41 -7.94 -0.16
N PHE A 80 21.61 -7.24 0.97
CA PHE A 80 20.54 -6.47 1.60
C PHE A 80 20.14 -5.27 0.73
N MET A 81 21.12 -4.59 0.16
CA MET A 81 20.88 -3.43 -0.68
C MET A 81 20.20 -3.82 -1.99
N GLU A 82 20.61 -4.94 -2.60
CA GLU A 82 19.92 -5.53 -3.75
C GLU A 82 18.49 -5.92 -3.39
N GLU A 83 18.24 -6.51 -2.22
CA GLU A 83 16.89 -6.81 -1.72
C GLU A 83 16.03 -5.54 -1.62
N MET A 84 16.57 -4.44 -1.08
CA MET A 84 15.84 -3.18 -0.96
C MET A 84 15.58 -2.53 -2.32
N LEU A 85 16.54 -2.62 -3.24
CA LEU A 85 16.37 -2.14 -4.61
C LEU A 85 15.34 -2.98 -5.37
N ASP A 86 15.34 -4.31 -5.27
CA ASP A 86 14.31 -5.16 -5.86
C ASP A 86 12.93 -4.83 -5.27
N GLY A 87 12.85 -4.70 -3.95
CA GLY A 87 11.63 -4.28 -3.25
C GLY A 87 11.06 -2.97 -3.77
N SER A 88 11.91 -1.93 -3.92
CA SER A 88 11.49 -0.63 -4.45
C SER A 88 10.99 -0.71 -5.90
N LEU A 89 11.65 -1.50 -6.76
CA LEU A 89 11.26 -1.69 -8.16
C LEU A 89 9.90 -2.36 -8.25
N ARG A 90 9.68 -3.41 -7.46
CA ARG A 90 8.40 -4.11 -7.40
C ARG A 90 7.27 -3.18 -6.95
N LEU A 91 7.50 -2.29 -5.98
CA LEU A 91 6.52 -1.30 -5.56
C LEU A 91 6.18 -0.30 -6.67
N MET A 92 7.19 0.12 -7.44
CA MET A 92 7.00 0.99 -8.61
C MET A 92 6.17 0.29 -9.69
N ASP A 93 6.46 -0.98 -10.01
CA ASP A 93 5.68 -1.77 -10.96
C ASP A 93 4.22 -1.89 -10.53
N ILE A 94 3.98 -2.14 -9.24
CA ILE A 94 2.64 -2.21 -8.67
C ILE A 94 1.91 -0.87 -8.82
N CYS A 95 2.58 0.26 -8.55
CA CYS A 95 2.00 1.59 -8.76
C CYS A 95 1.67 1.84 -10.23
N SER A 96 2.53 1.42 -11.16
CA SER A 96 2.27 1.55 -12.60
C SER A 96 1.05 0.76 -13.02
N VAL A 97 1.02 -0.54 -12.72
CA VAL A 97 -0.10 -1.42 -13.05
C VAL A 97 -1.41 -0.93 -12.41
N SER A 98 -1.33 -0.43 -11.17
CA SER A 98 -2.51 0.12 -10.48
C SER A 98 -3.07 1.36 -11.18
N ARG A 99 -2.21 2.25 -11.69
CA ARG A 99 -2.64 3.44 -12.44
C ARG A 99 -3.24 3.08 -13.80
N ASP A 100 -2.61 2.16 -14.53
CA ASP A 100 -3.16 1.69 -15.82
C ASP A 100 -4.57 1.11 -15.64
N LEU A 101 -4.77 0.38 -14.55
CA LEU A 101 -6.07 -0.16 -14.16
C LEU A 101 -7.12 0.90 -13.85
N MET A 102 -6.68 1.97 -13.19
CA MET A 102 -7.52 3.11 -12.83
C MET A 102 -7.98 3.87 -14.08
N VAL A 103 -7.07 4.10 -15.03
CA VAL A 103 -7.36 4.71 -16.33
C VAL A 103 -8.39 3.87 -17.09
N GLU A 104 -8.18 2.55 -17.23
CA GLU A 104 -9.14 1.66 -17.91
C GLU A 104 -10.51 1.66 -17.19
N THR A 105 -10.51 1.72 -15.86
CA THR A 105 -11.76 1.83 -15.09
C THR A 105 -12.47 3.16 -15.34
N GLN A 106 -11.74 4.28 -15.41
CA GLN A 106 -12.32 5.60 -15.72
C GLN A 106 -12.96 5.61 -17.11
N GLU A 107 -12.32 5.01 -18.12
CA GLU A 107 -12.88 4.92 -19.47
C GLU A 107 -14.23 4.20 -19.47
N HIS A 108 -14.30 3.04 -18.82
CA HIS A 108 -15.56 2.31 -18.71
C HIS A 108 -16.64 3.04 -17.90
N VAL A 109 -16.26 3.77 -16.85
CA VAL A 109 -17.20 4.59 -16.06
C VAL A 109 -17.75 5.74 -16.90
N ARG A 110 -16.91 6.41 -17.68
CA ARG A 110 -17.33 7.50 -18.59
C ARG A 110 -18.24 7.00 -19.71
N ASP A 111 -17.96 5.84 -20.27
CA ASP A 111 -18.83 5.19 -21.26
C ASP A 111 -20.22 4.91 -20.69
N LEU A 112 -20.28 4.37 -19.45
CA LEU A 112 -21.54 4.13 -18.75
C LEU A 112 -22.31 5.43 -18.49
N GLN A 113 -21.65 6.45 -17.93
CA GLN A 113 -22.26 7.76 -17.68
C GLN A 113 -22.82 8.37 -18.98
N SER A 114 -22.09 8.26 -20.09
CA SER A 114 -22.54 8.73 -21.41
C SER A 114 -23.81 8.02 -21.88
N CYS A 115 -23.88 6.69 -21.73
CA CYS A 115 -25.07 5.91 -22.06
C CYS A 115 -26.27 6.22 -21.16
N VAL A 116 -26.05 6.36 -19.84
CA VAL A 116 -27.09 6.76 -18.87
C VAL A 116 -27.66 8.12 -19.23
N ARG A 117 -26.79 9.11 -19.51
CA ARG A 117 -27.20 10.46 -19.92
C ARG A 117 -28.00 10.45 -21.21
N ARG A 118 -27.56 9.72 -22.25
CA ARG A 118 -28.26 9.63 -23.55
C ARG A 118 -29.66 9.01 -23.41
N LYS A 119 -29.81 7.95 -22.61
CA LYS A 119 -31.10 7.31 -22.36
C LYS A 119 -32.10 8.26 -21.70
N LYS A 120 -31.68 9.01 -20.68
CA LYS A 120 -32.55 9.95 -19.94
C LYS A 120 -33.11 11.05 -20.84
N VAL A 121 -32.33 11.51 -21.82
CA VAL A 121 -32.70 12.63 -22.71
C VAL A 121 -33.54 12.19 -23.90
N ALA A 122 -33.24 11.04 -24.51
CA ALA A 122 -33.83 10.64 -25.79
C ALA A 122 -34.94 9.57 -25.69
N GLY A 123 -35.14 8.93 -24.54
CA GLY A 123 -36.08 7.81 -24.36
C GLY A 123 -35.68 6.51 -25.10
N GLY A 124 -34.88 6.60 -26.16
CA GLY A 124 -34.20 5.49 -26.84
C GLY A 124 -32.79 5.23 -26.28
N GLY A 125 -32.34 3.97 -26.31
CA GLY A 125 -30.98 3.59 -25.87
C GLY A 125 -30.91 2.54 -24.76
N GLU A 126 -32.02 1.86 -24.45
CA GLU A 126 -32.05 0.68 -23.56
C GLU A 126 -31.00 -0.37 -23.97
N ASP A 127 -30.92 -0.68 -25.27
CA ASP A 127 -29.98 -1.66 -25.82
C ASP A 127 -28.51 -1.20 -25.69
N GLN A 128 -28.22 0.08 -25.91
CA GLN A 128 -26.86 0.61 -25.75
C GLN A 128 -26.41 0.66 -24.28
N LEU A 129 -27.30 1.03 -23.37
CA LEU A 129 -27.02 1.01 -21.93
C LEU A 129 -26.79 -0.42 -21.42
N THR A 130 -27.63 -1.37 -21.83
CA THR A 130 -27.47 -2.78 -21.44
C THR A 130 -26.16 -3.37 -21.97
N VAL A 131 -25.76 -3.03 -23.20
CA VAL A 131 -24.44 -3.41 -23.76
C VAL A 131 -23.30 -2.80 -22.94
N ALA A 132 -23.35 -1.50 -22.62
CA ALA A 132 -22.32 -0.84 -21.83
C ALA A 132 -22.19 -1.42 -20.41
N VAL A 133 -23.32 -1.69 -19.74
CA VAL A 133 -23.36 -2.36 -18.43
C VAL A 133 -22.77 -3.76 -18.50
N SER A 134 -23.13 -4.55 -19.52
CA SER A 134 -22.56 -5.88 -19.74
C SER A 134 -21.05 -5.81 -19.99
N GLY A 135 -20.59 -4.83 -20.77
CA GLY A 135 -19.17 -4.54 -21.00
C GLY A 135 -18.42 -4.26 -19.71
N TYR A 136 -18.91 -3.32 -18.89
CA TYR A 136 -18.32 -2.99 -17.60
C TYR A 136 -18.27 -4.17 -16.62
N VAL A 137 -19.34 -4.98 -16.56
CA VAL A 137 -19.38 -6.18 -15.72
C VAL A 137 -18.34 -7.22 -16.19
N LYS A 138 -18.18 -7.41 -17.50
CA LYS A 138 -17.13 -8.29 -18.06
C LYS A 138 -15.74 -7.76 -17.76
N PHE A 139 -15.50 -6.45 -17.98
CA PHE A 139 -14.27 -5.77 -17.62
C PHE A 139 -13.93 -5.99 -16.14
N ARG A 140 -14.84 -5.67 -15.22
CA ARG A 140 -14.68 -5.87 -13.77
C ARG A 140 -14.35 -7.32 -13.40
N LYS A 141 -14.97 -8.30 -14.06
CA LYS A 141 -14.66 -9.73 -13.87
C LYS A 141 -13.25 -10.07 -14.36
N ASN A 142 -12.84 -9.55 -15.52
CA ASN A 142 -11.50 -9.73 -16.05
C ASN A 142 -10.45 -9.09 -15.14
N MET A 143 -10.69 -7.85 -14.73
CA MET A 143 -9.88 -7.07 -13.82
C MET A 143 -9.61 -7.81 -12.51
N ARG A 144 -10.63 -8.45 -11.93
CA ARG A 144 -10.49 -9.27 -10.73
C ARG A 144 -9.62 -10.52 -10.97
N LYS A 145 -9.67 -11.12 -12.15
CA LYS A 145 -8.80 -12.26 -12.50
C LYS A 145 -7.35 -11.81 -12.64
N GLU A 146 -7.10 -10.73 -13.36
CA GLU A 146 -5.75 -10.17 -13.52
C GLU A 146 -5.17 -9.70 -12.18
N THR A 147 -5.97 -9.05 -11.35
CA THR A 147 -5.59 -8.68 -9.97
C THR A 147 -5.17 -9.90 -9.15
N LYS A 148 -5.90 -11.02 -9.25
CA LYS A 148 -5.52 -12.26 -8.55
C LYS A 148 -4.20 -12.82 -9.07
N LYS A 149 -3.97 -12.81 -10.38
CA LYS A 149 -2.70 -13.24 -10.97
C LYS A 149 -1.54 -12.36 -10.50
N LEU A 150 -1.73 -11.04 -10.51
CA LEU A 150 -0.77 -10.06 -10.02
C LEU A 150 -0.50 -10.24 -8.53
N LEU A 151 -1.52 -10.52 -7.72
CA LEU A 151 -1.36 -10.79 -6.29
C LEU A 151 -0.55 -12.07 -6.02
N VAL A 152 -0.66 -13.08 -6.89
CA VAL A 152 0.11 -14.32 -6.84
C VAL A 152 1.56 -14.10 -7.25
N SER A 153 1.83 -13.26 -8.27
CA SER A 153 3.20 -12.89 -8.65
C SER A 153 3.85 -11.95 -7.63
N LEU A 154 3.06 -11.15 -6.92
CA LEU A 154 3.44 -10.47 -5.67
C LEU A 154 3.51 -11.48 -4.51
N LYS A 155 4.35 -12.51 -4.64
CA LYS A 155 4.76 -13.29 -3.48
C LYS A 155 5.36 -12.31 -2.47
N SER A 156 4.83 -12.29 -1.26
CA SER A 156 5.36 -11.46 -0.18
C SER A 156 6.86 -11.72 -0.04
N ILE A 157 7.62 -10.73 0.44
CA ILE A 157 8.90 -11.00 1.08
C ILE A 157 8.56 -11.79 2.36
N ASP A 158 8.19 -13.05 2.19
CA ASP A 158 7.87 -13.99 3.23
C ASP A 158 8.67 -15.23 2.84
N GLY A 159 9.87 -15.33 3.42
CA GLY A 159 10.85 -16.34 3.07
C GLY A 159 12.27 -15.84 2.81
N GLY A 160 12.54 -14.54 3.00
CA GLY A 160 13.89 -13.99 3.10
C GLY A 160 14.25 -13.67 4.55
N SER A 161 13.91 -14.55 5.50
CA SER A 161 14.55 -14.50 6.82
C SER A 161 15.99 -14.98 6.65
N SER A 162 16.82 -14.28 5.87
CA SER A 162 18.18 -14.11 6.35
C SER A 162 17.99 -13.29 7.62
N SER A 163 17.87 -13.98 8.75
CA SER A 163 18.24 -13.37 10.01
C SER A 163 19.68 -12.96 9.75
N TYR A 164 19.89 -11.67 9.46
CA TYR A 164 21.24 -11.14 9.48
C TYR A 164 21.66 -11.30 10.92
N ASP A 165 22.43 -12.34 11.18
CA ASP A 165 23.05 -12.59 12.48
C ASP A 165 24.23 -11.60 12.56
N HIS A 166 23.88 -10.32 12.61
CA HIS A 166 24.83 -9.24 12.78
C HIS A 166 24.89 -8.95 14.27
N GLU A 167 26.10 -8.94 14.82
CA GLU A 167 26.32 -8.66 16.25
C GLU A 167 25.91 -7.23 16.65
N ASP A 168 25.64 -6.37 15.67
CA ASP A 168 25.32 -4.97 15.88
C ASP A 168 23.80 -4.79 15.85
N GLU A 169 23.24 -4.57 17.05
CA GLU A 169 21.82 -4.33 17.28
C GLU A 169 21.27 -3.17 16.43
N HIS A 170 22.09 -2.14 16.17
CA HIS A 170 21.68 -1.01 15.35
C HIS A 170 21.52 -1.39 13.88
N VAL A 171 22.44 -2.22 13.35
CA VAL A 171 22.36 -2.73 11.98
C VAL A 171 21.11 -3.59 11.80
N VAL A 172 20.84 -4.50 12.74
CA VAL A 172 19.63 -5.33 12.73
C VAL A 172 18.37 -4.47 12.75
N ALA A 173 18.31 -3.45 13.59
CA ALA A 173 17.17 -2.54 13.68
C ALA A 173 16.91 -1.76 12.37
N VAL A 174 17.97 -1.33 11.67
CA VAL A 174 17.87 -0.64 10.37
C VAL A 174 17.35 -1.59 9.29
N ILE A 175 17.88 -2.81 9.22
CA ILE A 175 17.45 -3.85 8.28
C ILE A 175 15.97 -4.17 8.47
N ASP A 176 15.55 -4.41 9.70
CA ASP A 176 14.17 -4.75 10.03
C ASP A 176 13.20 -3.61 9.70
N ALA A 177 13.58 -2.36 10.02
CA ALA A 177 12.77 -1.20 9.68
C ALA A 177 12.55 -1.10 8.17
N MET A 178 13.61 -1.21 7.37
CA MET A 178 13.54 -1.11 5.91
C MET A 178 12.74 -2.26 5.27
N ARG A 179 12.95 -3.50 5.71
CA ARG A 179 12.13 -4.65 5.28
C ARG A 179 10.65 -4.43 5.57
N ARG A 180 10.34 -3.86 6.74
CA ARG A 180 8.96 -3.53 7.12
C ARG A 180 8.37 -2.41 6.27
N VAL A 181 9.13 -1.39 5.87
CA VAL A 181 8.69 -0.36 4.92
C VAL A 181 8.21 -0.99 3.64
N VAL A 182 9.01 -1.87 3.04
CA VAL A 182 8.65 -2.56 1.79
C VAL A 182 7.41 -3.43 2.00
N SER A 183 7.38 -4.22 3.07
CA SER A 183 6.25 -5.13 3.39
C SER A 183 4.91 -4.41 3.60
N VAL A 184 4.91 -3.31 4.37
CA VAL A 184 3.72 -2.49 4.60
C VAL A 184 3.27 -1.83 3.31
N SER A 185 4.21 -1.32 2.50
CA SER A 185 3.93 -0.73 1.19
C SER A 185 3.23 -1.72 0.25
N VAL A 186 3.76 -2.94 0.15
CA VAL A 186 3.14 -4.03 -0.63
C VAL A 186 1.73 -4.30 -0.12
N SER A 187 1.54 -4.35 1.19
CA SER A 187 0.24 -4.67 1.80
C SER A 187 -0.82 -3.61 1.52
N VAL A 188 -0.46 -2.33 1.59
CA VAL A 188 -1.38 -1.22 1.27
C VAL A 188 -1.69 -1.19 -0.23
N LEU A 189 -0.68 -1.28 -1.10
CA LEU A 189 -0.90 -1.29 -2.55
C LEU A 189 -1.76 -2.47 -3.00
N LYS A 190 -1.57 -3.66 -2.41
CA LYS A 190 -2.45 -4.81 -2.64
C LYS A 190 -3.91 -4.47 -2.31
N LYS A 191 -4.18 -3.72 -1.23
CA LYS A 191 -5.54 -3.29 -0.89
C LYS A 191 -6.10 -2.27 -1.88
N VAL A 192 -5.28 -1.38 -2.44
CA VAL A 192 -5.71 -0.42 -3.48
C VAL A 192 -6.29 -1.19 -4.67
N ILE A 193 -5.53 -2.15 -5.21
CA ILE A 193 -5.93 -2.96 -6.36
C ILE A 193 -7.18 -3.81 -6.05
N VAL A 194 -7.25 -4.40 -4.85
CA VAL A 194 -8.44 -5.17 -4.45
C VAL A 194 -9.65 -4.26 -4.22
N GLY A 195 -9.46 -3.07 -3.68
CA GLY A 195 -10.53 -2.11 -3.39
C GLY A 195 -11.17 -1.57 -4.68
N THR A 196 -10.35 -1.22 -5.67
CA THR A 196 -10.83 -0.73 -6.98
C THR A 196 -11.55 -1.78 -7.80
N THR A 197 -11.40 -3.07 -7.47
CA THR A 197 -12.03 -4.20 -8.18
C THR A 197 -13.29 -4.75 -7.50
N LYS A 198 -13.63 -4.29 -6.29
CA LYS A 198 -14.89 -4.61 -5.62
C LYS A 198 -16.04 -3.80 -6.25
N GLY A 199 -17.13 -4.49 -6.54
CA GLY A 199 -18.36 -3.87 -7.01
C GLY A 199 -19.54 -4.63 -6.43
N ASP A 200 -20.39 -3.93 -5.71
CA ASP A 200 -21.68 -4.46 -5.23
C ASP A 200 -22.69 -4.49 -6.38
N SER A 201 -23.60 -5.47 -6.34
CA SER A 201 -24.75 -5.52 -7.24
C SER A 201 -25.65 -4.31 -6.96
N CYS A 202 -25.75 -3.38 -7.90
CA CYS A 202 -26.55 -2.17 -7.73
C CYS A 202 -27.87 -2.24 -8.50
N SER A 203 -28.92 -1.63 -7.91
CA SER A 203 -30.16 -1.27 -8.61
C SER A 203 -29.89 -0.17 -9.66
N ARG A 204 -30.79 -0.03 -10.63
CA ARG A 204 -30.63 0.81 -11.82
C ARG A 204 -30.72 2.32 -11.54
N ASP A 205 -31.44 2.71 -10.50
CA ASP A 205 -31.67 4.13 -10.17
C ASP A 205 -30.51 4.76 -9.37
N ASP A 206 -29.71 3.96 -8.66
CA ASP A 206 -28.52 4.40 -7.91
C ASP A 206 -27.23 4.42 -8.76
N ILE A 207 -27.31 4.06 -10.05
CA ILE A 207 -26.11 3.85 -10.87
C ILE A 207 -25.33 5.15 -11.05
N GLN A 208 -26.01 6.29 -11.23
CA GLN A 208 -25.31 7.53 -11.56
C GLN A 208 -24.51 8.10 -10.37
N GLU A 209 -25.12 8.18 -9.19
CA GLU A 209 -24.44 8.60 -7.95
C GLU A 209 -23.24 7.70 -7.64
N LYS A 210 -23.39 6.37 -7.81
CA LYS A 210 -22.28 5.44 -7.60
C LYS A 210 -21.19 5.53 -8.65
N LEU A 211 -21.51 5.85 -9.91
CA LEU A 211 -20.48 6.07 -10.94
C LEU A 211 -19.67 7.32 -10.64
N GLU A 212 -20.31 8.39 -10.17
CA GLU A 212 -19.63 9.62 -9.74
C GLU A 212 -18.74 9.38 -8.51
N GLU A 213 -19.21 8.62 -7.51
CA GLU A 213 -18.40 8.21 -6.36
C GLU A 213 -17.16 7.40 -6.79
N VAL A 214 -17.34 6.44 -7.70
CA VAL A 214 -16.24 5.63 -8.24
C VAL A 214 -15.25 6.49 -9.01
N GLU A 215 -15.69 7.44 -9.84
CA GLU A 215 -14.81 8.32 -10.60
C GLU A 215 -13.98 9.23 -9.69
N MET A 216 -14.60 9.88 -8.70
CA MET A 216 -13.89 10.70 -7.72
C MET A 216 -12.85 9.88 -6.94
N SER A 217 -13.25 8.68 -6.55
CA SER A 217 -12.40 7.75 -5.82
C SER A 217 -11.15 7.37 -6.62
N ILE A 218 -11.33 7.00 -7.88
CA ILE A 218 -10.23 6.61 -8.76
C ILE A 218 -9.27 7.80 -8.98
N GLY A 219 -9.81 9.00 -9.25
CA GLY A 219 -8.97 10.18 -9.46
C GLY A 219 -8.14 10.55 -8.22
N GLY A 220 -8.67 10.32 -7.01
CA GLY A 220 -7.90 10.46 -5.77
C GLY A 220 -6.76 9.45 -5.68
N PHE A 221 -7.04 8.18 -5.97
CA PHE A 221 -6.03 7.12 -5.92
C PHE A 221 -4.93 7.29 -6.95
N GLU A 222 -5.24 7.71 -8.19
CA GLU A 222 -4.23 7.97 -9.23
C GLU A 222 -3.20 8.99 -8.77
N LYS A 223 -3.67 10.10 -8.18
CA LYS A 223 -2.81 11.17 -7.65
C LYS A 223 -1.91 10.67 -6.52
N SER A 224 -2.48 9.94 -5.55
CA SER A 224 -1.69 9.39 -4.45
C SER A 224 -0.68 8.33 -4.92
N LEU A 225 -1.05 7.49 -5.89
CA LEU A 225 -0.11 6.53 -6.48
C LEU A 225 1.03 7.23 -7.22
N GLU A 226 0.76 8.32 -7.94
CA GLU A 226 1.80 9.12 -8.57
C GLU A 226 2.72 9.79 -7.52
N GLY A 227 2.13 10.35 -6.46
CA GLY A 227 2.88 10.93 -5.34
C GLY A 227 3.79 9.92 -4.66
N LEU A 228 3.30 8.70 -4.43
CA LEU A 228 4.08 7.59 -3.90
C LEU A 228 5.17 7.15 -4.87
N PHE A 229 4.89 7.02 -6.17
CA PHE A 229 5.86 6.63 -7.19
C PHE A 229 7.06 7.58 -7.24
N ARG A 230 6.81 8.89 -7.14
CA ARG A 230 7.89 9.90 -7.08
C ARG A 230 8.77 9.74 -5.83
N ARG A 231 8.18 9.41 -4.69
CA ARG A 231 8.93 9.14 -3.45
C ARG A 231 9.74 7.85 -3.53
N LEU A 232 9.17 6.80 -4.13
CA LEU A 232 9.89 5.55 -4.39
C LEU A 232 11.14 5.78 -5.25
N ILE A 233 11.06 6.61 -6.29
CA ILE A 233 12.22 7.00 -7.11
C ILE A 233 13.28 7.68 -6.25
N ARG A 234 12.88 8.63 -5.40
CA ARG A 234 13.80 9.35 -4.49
C ARG A 234 14.50 8.39 -3.53
N THR A 235 13.73 7.53 -2.85
CA THR A 235 14.26 6.52 -1.93
C THR A 235 15.21 5.56 -2.64
N ARG A 236 14.87 5.10 -3.85
CA ARG A 236 15.76 4.26 -4.66
C ARG A 236 17.08 4.96 -4.98
N ALA A 237 17.04 6.24 -5.35
CA ALA A 237 18.24 7.02 -5.58
C ALA A 237 19.09 7.16 -4.31
N SER A 238 18.47 7.41 -3.15
CA SER A 238 19.16 7.44 -1.84
C SER A 238 19.84 6.11 -1.53
N LEU A 239 19.18 4.98 -1.77
CA LEU A 239 19.78 3.65 -1.61
C LEU A 239 20.99 3.43 -2.53
N LEU A 240 20.88 3.78 -3.82
CA LEU A 240 21.98 3.66 -4.78
C LEU A 240 23.19 4.52 -4.38
N ASN A 241 22.94 5.71 -3.84
CA ASN A 241 24.01 6.59 -3.35
C ASN A 241 24.75 5.99 -2.15
N ILE A 242 24.07 5.28 -1.25
CA ILE A 242 24.69 4.60 -0.10
C ILE A 242 25.59 3.44 -0.57
N ILE A 243 25.21 2.71 -1.64
CA ILE A 243 26.03 1.61 -2.19
C ILE A 243 27.28 2.15 -2.90
N SER A 244 27.18 3.35 -3.48
CA SER A 244 28.23 3.92 -4.32
C SER A 244 29.39 4.55 -3.52
N HIS A 245 29.28 4.63 -2.18
CA HIS A 245 30.21 5.31 -1.28
C HIS A 245 30.62 4.42 -0.11
#